data_AF-A0ABD5MIW8-F1
#
_entry.id   AF-A0ABD5MIW8-F1
#
_cell.length_a   1.000
_cell.length_b   1.000
_cell.length_c   1.000
_cell.angle_alpha   90.00
_cell.angle_beta   90.00
_cell.angle_gamma   90.00
#
_symmetry.space_group_name_H-M   'P 1'
#
loop_
_entity.id
_entity.type
_entity.pdbx_description
1 polymer ?
#
loop_
_entity_poly.entity_id
_entity_poly.type
_entity_poly.pdbx_seq_one_letter_code
_entity_poly.pdbx_strand_id
1 'polypeptide(L)'
;MSEEHIVGGTRRTAERRLVAGEESVVVRKLVSKGERLEIDDGERSVKLDALLLEGLSWQRDRDAIDDRIDSDTGIATDPAAEAVEDPDPADPDDAISVSSEYAHVLVADVATPAGDALVVTAPGRGSTTVLGIRSLRDLAAVKDTFAFSVWFRTPFGPEDTPVEGPL
;
A
#
# COMPACT_ATOMS: atom_id res chain seq x y z
N MET A 1 12.50 -29.52 -2.80
CA MET A 1 11.90 -29.63 -1.45
C MET A 1 10.43 -29.33 -1.62
N SER A 2 9.57 -30.30 -1.34
CA SER A 2 8.12 -30.17 -1.53
C SER A 2 7.54 -29.38 -0.36
N GLU A 3 7.00 -28.19 -0.63
CA GLU A 3 6.24 -27.43 0.37
C GLU A 3 5.04 -28.25 0.82
N GLU A 4 5.00 -28.54 2.11
CA GLU A 4 3.91 -29.24 2.77
C GLU A 4 2.69 -28.30 2.79
N HIS A 5 1.72 -28.56 1.90
CA HIS A 5 0.49 -27.77 1.81
C HIS A 5 -0.42 -28.06 3.01
N ILE A 6 -0.32 -27.24 4.05
CA ILE A 6 -1.28 -27.24 5.15
C ILE A 6 -2.57 -26.57 4.66
N VAL A 7 -3.65 -27.33 4.58
CA VAL A 7 -5.00 -26.81 4.28
C VAL A 7 -5.37 -25.78 5.34
N GLY A 8 -5.66 -24.54 4.92
CA GLY A 8 -5.95 -23.41 5.81
C GLY A 8 -4.74 -22.55 6.19
N GLY A 9 -3.53 -22.90 5.74
CA GLY A 9 -2.33 -22.08 5.93
C GLY A 9 -2.29 -20.85 5.01
N THR A 10 -1.71 -19.76 5.49
CA THR A 10 -1.42 -18.57 4.68
C THR A 10 -0.29 -18.87 3.70
N ARG A 11 -0.54 -18.66 2.40
CA ARG A 11 0.45 -18.84 1.33
C ARG A 11 1.06 -17.52 0.92
N ARG A 12 2.36 -17.52 0.63
CA ARG A 12 3.06 -16.41 -0.04
C ARG A 12 2.97 -16.64 -1.54
N THR A 13 2.41 -15.70 -2.30
CA THR A 13 2.19 -15.87 -3.75
C THR A 13 2.98 -14.90 -4.60
N ALA A 14 3.50 -13.82 -3.99
CA ALA A 14 4.44 -12.90 -4.61
C ALA A 14 5.35 -12.30 -3.52
N GLU A 15 6.58 -11.96 -3.89
CA GLU A 15 7.54 -11.27 -3.03
C GLU A 15 8.36 -10.29 -3.87
N ARG A 16 8.64 -9.11 -3.30
CA ARG A 16 9.51 -8.07 -3.85
C ARG A 16 10.39 -7.53 -2.72
N ARG A 17 11.61 -7.13 -3.06
CA ARG A 17 12.51 -6.45 -2.13
C ARG A 17 12.83 -5.08 -2.72
N LEU A 18 12.60 -4.05 -1.94
CA LEU A 18 12.85 -2.66 -2.28
C LEU A 18 14.03 -2.17 -1.44
N VAL A 19 14.88 -1.34 -2.02
CA VAL A 19 16.11 -0.83 -1.39
C VAL A 19 16.27 0.69 -1.60
N ALA A 20 16.69 1.39 -0.55
CA ALA A 20 17.14 2.77 -0.61
C ALA A 20 18.38 2.94 0.28
N GLY A 21 19.56 3.07 -0.34
CA GLY A 21 20.83 3.10 0.40
C GLY A 21 21.06 1.80 1.18
N GLU A 22 21.18 1.90 2.50
CA GLU A 22 21.36 0.75 3.41
C GLU A 22 20.02 0.20 3.94
N GLU A 23 18.91 0.89 3.69
CA GLU A 23 17.58 0.48 4.14
C GLU A 23 16.90 -0.41 3.10
N SER A 24 16.10 -1.36 3.58
CA SER A 24 15.30 -2.21 2.69
C SER A 24 14.00 -2.64 3.34
N VAL A 25 13.00 -2.93 2.49
CA VAL A 25 11.70 -3.48 2.88
C VAL A 25 11.39 -4.66 1.96
N VAL A 26 10.77 -5.70 2.52
CA VAL A 26 10.22 -6.82 1.76
C VAL A 26 8.70 -6.72 1.73
N VAL A 27 8.14 -6.83 0.54
CA VAL A 27 6.71 -6.75 0.29
C VAL A 27 6.23 -8.10 -0.22
N ARG A 28 5.19 -8.67 0.42
CA ARG A 28 4.71 -10.02 0.11
C ARG A 28 3.20 -10.06 -0.06
N LYS A 29 2.74 -10.76 -1.11
CA LYS A 29 1.33 -11.14 -1.20
C LYS A 29 1.07 -12.37 -0.36
N LEU A 30 0.13 -12.25 0.58
CA LEU A 30 -0.35 -13.32 1.43
C LEU A 30 -1.78 -13.69 1.04
N VAL A 31 -2.03 -14.99 0.80
CA VAL A 31 -3.35 -15.51 0.46
C VAL A 31 -3.78 -16.55 1.51
N SER A 32 -4.93 -16.30 2.13
CA SER A 32 -5.54 -17.23 3.11
C SER A 32 -7.06 -17.31 2.91
N LYS A 33 -7.86 -16.73 3.81
CA LYS A 33 -9.29 -16.46 3.60
C LYS A 33 -9.56 -15.20 2.79
N GLY A 34 -8.53 -14.40 2.54
CA GLY A 34 -8.51 -13.21 1.71
C GLY A 34 -7.08 -12.88 1.31
N GLU A 35 -6.92 -11.87 0.46
CA GLU A 35 -5.62 -11.38 0.02
C GLU A 35 -5.15 -10.21 0.87
N ARG A 36 -3.85 -10.21 1.22
CA ARG A 36 -3.20 -9.11 1.94
C ARG A 36 -1.82 -8.85 1.37
N LEU A 37 -1.38 -7.61 1.47
CA LEU A 37 0.01 -7.23 1.30
C LEU A 37 0.66 -7.14 2.67
N GLU A 38 1.72 -7.90 2.89
CA GLU A 38 2.62 -7.74 4.03
C GLU A 38 3.76 -6.79 3.64
N ILE A 39 4.04 -5.82 4.50
CA ILE A 39 5.20 -4.93 4.41
C ILE A 39 6.07 -5.25 5.63
N ASP A 40 7.32 -5.62 5.41
CA ASP A 40 8.24 -6.14 6.42
C ASP A 40 9.60 -5.43 6.30
N ASP A 41 10.02 -4.73 7.36
CA ASP A 41 11.29 -4.00 7.39
C ASP A 41 12.45 -4.79 8.00
N GLY A 42 12.24 -6.07 8.32
CA GLY A 42 13.16 -6.98 9.00
C GLY A 42 12.98 -7.06 10.52
N GLU A 43 12.36 -6.04 11.13
CA GLU A 43 12.10 -5.97 12.57
C GLU A 43 10.60 -5.95 12.89
N ARG A 44 9.83 -5.29 12.02
CA ARG A 44 8.41 -4.97 12.16
C ARG A 44 7.70 -5.32 10.86
N SER A 45 6.41 -5.60 10.97
CA SER A 45 5.60 -5.89 9.79
C SER A 45 4.15 -5.48 9.98
N VAL A 46 3.54 -4.98 8.91
CA VAL A 46 2.09 -4.72 8.83
C VAL A 46 1.47 -5.54 7.72
N LYS A 47 0.18 -5.89 7.87
CA LYS A 47 -0.60 -6.60 6.84
C LYS A 47 -1.80 -5.75 6.47
N LEU A 48 -1.86 -5.36 5.20
CA LEU A 48 -2.91 -4.51 4.66
C LEU A 48 -3.77 -5.32 3.70
N ASP A 49 -5.09 -5.28 3.86
CA ASP A 49 -6.01 -5.83 2.87
C ASP A 49 -6.25 -4.83 1.72
N ALA A 50 -6.99 -5.27 0.70
CA ALA A 50 -7.29 -4.44 -0.47
C ALA A 50 -8.00 -3.12 -0.10
N LEU A 51 -8.84 -3.10 0.94
CA LEU A 51 -9.53 -1.89 1.35
C LEU A 51 -8.55 -0.89 1.95
N LEU A 52 -7.70 -1.34 2.88
CA LEU A 52 -6.68 -0.48 3.49
C LEU A 52 -5.70 0.07 2.45
N LEU A 53 -5.30 -0.73 1.48
CA LEU A 53 -4.45 -0.29 0.38
C LEU A 53 -5.15 0.71 -0.55
N GLU A 54 -6.43 0.49 -0.84
CA GLU A 54 -7.25 1.45 -1.60
C GLU A 54 -7.34 2.78 -0.83
N GLY A 55 -7.57 2.71 0.49
CA GLY A 55 -7.56 3.84 1.41
C GLY A 55 -6.27 4.66 1.35
N LEU A 56 -5.11 4.00 1.37
CA LEU A 56 -3.80 4.63 1.21
C LEU A 56 -3.65 5.34 -0.14
N SER A 57 -4.15 4.74 -1.22
CA SER A 57 -3.95 5.27 -2.58
C SER A 57 -4.58 6.64 -2.82
N TRP A 58 -5.63 7.01 -2.07
CA TRP A 58 -6.31 8.30 -2.21
C TRP A 58 -5.95 9.31 -1.11
N GLN A 59 -5.07 8.96 -0.17
CA GLN A 59 -4.53 9.92 0.80
C GLN A 59 -3.55 10.86 0.08
N ARG A 60 -4.08 11.89 -0.57
CA ARG A 60 -3.28 12.93 -1.24
C ARG A 60 -2.51 13.80 -0.24
N ASP A 61 -3.11 14.00 0.93
CA ASP A 61 -2.48 14.66 2.06
C ASP A 61 -1.70 13.62 2.86
N ARG A 62 -0.38 13.60 2.68
CA ARG A 62 0.50 12.68 3.40
C ARG A 62 0.70 13.09 4.86
N ASP A 63 0.53 14.36 5.19
CA ASP A 63 0.52 14.82 6.59
C ASP A 63 -0.64 14.17 7.34
N ALA A 64 -1.79 14.00 6.68
CA ALA A 64 -2.93 13.27 7.25
C ALA A 64 -2.65 11.77 7.48
N ILE A 65 -1.65 11.18 6.81
CA ILE A 65 -1.18 9.81 7.09
C ILE A 65 -0.26 9.83 8.32
N ASP A 66 0.68 10.77 8.37
CA ASP A 66 1.61 10.94 9.50
C ASP A 66 0.89 11.27 10.81
N ASP A 67 -0.15 12.09 10.80
CA ASP A 67 -0.96 12.37 11.99
C ASP A 67 -1.60 11.11 12.62
N ARG A 68 -1.63 10.00 11.89
CA ARG A 68 -2.30 8.74 12.28
C ARG A 68 -1.33 7.63 12.60
N ILE A 69 -0.14 7.71 12.07
CA ILE A 69 0.93 6.76 12.32
C ILE A 69 1.90 7.48 13.24
N ASP A 70 2.07 6.98 14.46
CA ASP A 70 3.08 7.49 15.39
C ASP A 70 4.48 7.19 14.79
N SER A 71 4.89 8.02 13.83
CA SER A 71 6.01 7.83 12.92
C SER A 71 7.15 8.76 13.31
N ASP A 72 8.34 8.19 13.45
CA ASP A 72 9.56 8.95 13.74
C ASP A 72 10.24 9.44 12.45
N THR A 73 9.83 8.94 11.28
CA THR A 73 10.55 9.12 9.99
C THR A 73 9.79 9.96 8.96
N GLY A 74 8.46 10.04 9.05
CA GLY A 74 7.57 10.95 8.30
C GLY A 74 7.28 10.54 6.85
N ILE A 75 6.10 9.96 6.60
CA ILE A 75 5.53 9.63 5.27
C ILE A 75 5.38 10.88 4.40
N ALA A 76 5.04 12.02 4.99
CA ALA A 76 4.88 13.30 4.29
C ALA A 76 6.17 13.77 3.63
N THR A 77 7.31 13.44 4.24
CA THR A 77 8.64 13.86 3.81
C THR A 77 9.43 12.75 3.12
N ASP A 78 8.75 11.70 2.63
CA ASP A 78 9.42 10.61 1.92
C ASP A 78 10.01 11.12 0.59
N PRO A 79 11.35 11.06 0.42
CA PRO A 79 12.00 11.65 -0.76
C PRO A 79 11.64 10.96 -2.08
N ALA A 80 11.32 9.67 -2.08
CA ALA A 80 10.91 8.96 -3.29
C ALA A 80 9.50 9.39 -3.71
N ALA A 81 8.64 9.64 -2.72
CA ALA A 81 7.29 10.10 -2.94
C ALA A 81 7.25 11.59 -3.36
N GLU A 82 8.20 12.42 -2.92
CA GLU A 82 8.40 13.80 -3.42
C GLU A 82 8.99 13.85 -4.83
N ALA A 83 9.81 12.87 -5.20
CA ALA A 83 10.45 12.82 -6.51
C ALA A 83 9.48 12.44 -7.65
N VAL A 84 8.23 12.08 -7.33
CA VAL A 84 7.22 11.67 -8.30
C VAL A 84 5.92 12.45 -8.06
N GLU A 85 5.72 13.54 -8.80
CA GLU A 85 4.55 14.42 -8.67
C GLU A 85 3.25 13.79 -9.22
N ASP A 86 3.35 13.01 -10.30
CA ASP A 86 2.22 12.33 -10.94
C ASP A 86 2.65 10.92 -11.37
N PRO A 87 2.53 9.92 -10.49
CA PRO A 87 2.96 8.56 -10.81
C PRO A 87 2.06 7.92 -11.86
N ASP A 88 2.69 7.34 -12.89
CA ASP A 88 1.98 6.45 -13.79
C ASP A 88 1.34 5.30 -12.99
N PRO A 89 0.08 4.92 -13.27
CA PRO A 89 -0.56 3.80 -12.60
C PRO A 89 0.20 2.50 -12.87
N ALA A 90 0.15 1.58 -11.91
CA ALA A 90 0.80 0.27 -12.02
C ALA A 90 0.30 -0.50 -13.25
N ASP A 91 1.26 -1.05 -14.03
CA ASP A 91 0.94 -1.97 -15.14
C ASP A 91 0.36 -3.27 -14.57
N PRO A 92 -0.88 -3.66 -14.94
CA PRO A 92 -1.52 -4.86 -14.41
C PRO A 92 -0.78 -6.17 -14.73
N ASP A 93 0.02 -6.22 -15.79
CA ASP A 93 0.74 -7.44 -16.18
C ASP A 93 1.98 -7.70 -15.30
N ASP A 94 2.56 -6.65 -14.73
CA ASP A 94 3.77 -6.71 -13.90
C ASP A 94 3.50 -6.50 -12.40
N ALA A 95 2.30 -6.03 -12.05
CA ALA A 95 1.91 -5.71 -10.67
C ALA A 95 1.50 -6.92 -9.82
N ILE A 96 1.70 -6.79 -8.50
CA ILE A 96 1.01 -7.60 -7.51
C ILE A 96 -0.43 -7.09 -7.40
N SER A 97 -1.39 -7.92 -7.83
CA SER A 97 -2.82 -7.65 -7.58
C SER A 97 -3.20 -8.11 -6.17
N VAL A 98 -3.88 -7.25 -5.40
CA VAL A 98 -4.51 -7.57 -4.11
C VAL A 98 -5.99 -7.22 -4.18
N SER A 99 -6.87 -8.20 -3.98
CA SER A 99 -8.32 -7.99 -4.10
C SER A 99 -9.13 -8.52 -2.91
N SER A 100 -10.30 -7.92 -2.74
CA SER A 100 -11.39 -8.38 -1.89
C SER A 100 -12.72 -8.25 -2.65
N GLU A 101 -13.83 -8.54 -1.98
CA GLU A 101 -15.17 -8.29 -2.54
C GLU A 101 -15.49 -6.79 -2.70
N TYR A 102 -14.74 -5.90 -2.02
CA TYR A 102 -15.02 -4.46 -1.97
C TYR A 102 -13.98 -3.59 -2.67
N ALA A 103 -12.77 -4.11 -2.93
CA ALA A 103 -11.66 -3.32 -3.45
C ALA A 103 -10.71 -4.17 -4.30
N HIS A 104 -10.04 -3.50 -5.24
CA HIS A 104 -8.99 -4.06 -6.08
C HIS A 104 -7.84 -3.07 -6.19
N VAL A 105 -6.64 -3.52 -5.83
CA VAL A 105 -5.43 -2.69 -5.82
C VAL A 105 -4.31 -3.41 -6.56
N LEU A 106 -3.55 -2.64 -7.33
CA LEU A 106 -2.33 -3.04 -7.99
C LEU A 106 -1.14 -2.39 -7.29
N VAL A 107 -0.10 -3.18 -7.05
CA VAL A 107 1.15 -2.72 -6.41
C VAL A 107 2.31 -3.10 -7.31
N ALA A 108 3.08 -2.11 -7.75
CA ALA A 108 4.26 -2.31 -8.59
C ALA A 108 5.46 -1.53 -8.06
N ASP A 109 6.65 -1.98 -8.43
CA ASP A 109 7.89 -1.31 -8.09
C ASP A 109 8.10 -0.12 -9.02
N VAL A 110 8.58 1.00 -8.49
CA VAL A 110 9.00 2.16 -9.27
C VAL A 110 10.37 2.64 -8.80
N ALA A 111 11.28 2.86 -9.74
CA ALA A 111 12.59 3.41 -9.45
C ALA A 111 12.51 4.94 -9.38
N THR A 112 12.99 5.52 -8.29
CA THR A 112 13.07 6.98 -8.12
C THR A 112 14.52 7.41 -7.92
N PRO A 113 14.86 8.70 -8.11
CA PRO A 113 16.17 9.22 -7.76
C PRO A 113 16.57 9.01 -6.28
N ALA A 114 15.60 8.78 -5.38
CA ALA A 114 15.82 8.54 -3.97
C ALA A 114 15.92 7.05 -3.58
N GLY A 115 15.78 6.13 -4.55
CA GLY A 115 15.75 4.69 -4.33
C GLY A 115 14.46 4.03 -4.83
N ASP A 116 14.33 2.74 -4.54
CA ASP A 116 13.13 1.99 -4.91
C ASP A 116 11.92 2.49 -4.11
N ALA A 117 10.75 2.49 -4.75
CA ALA A 117 9.48 2.78 -4.13
C ALA A 117 8.39 1.84 -4.66
N LEU A 118 7.23 1.87 -4.01
CA LEU A 118 6.02 1.23 -4.51
C LEU A 118 5.09 2.27 -5.09
N VAL A 119 4.57 1.99 -6.29
CA VAL A 119 3.33 2.59 -6.75
C VAL A 119 2.16 1.71 -6.32
N VAL A 120 1.18 2.33 -5.69
CA VAL A 120 -0.07 1.69 -5.24
C VAL A 120 -1.23 2.34 -5.98
N THR A 121 -1.87 1.57 -6.85
CA THR A 121 -2.97 2.04 -7.71
C THR A 121 -4.26 1.32 -7.33
N ALA A 122 -5.33 2.08 -7.09
CA ALA A 122 -6.69 1.55 -6.98
C ALA A 122 -7.49 1.93 -8.23
N PRO A 123 -7.57 1.05 -9.25
CA PRO A 123 -8.19 1.39 -10.53
C PRO A 123 -9.66 1.80 -10.40
N GLY A 124 -10.41 1.13 -9.51
CA GLY A 124 -11.82 1.44 -9.25
C GLY A 124 -12.07 2.84 -8.68
N ARG A 125 -11.04 3.48 -8.14
CA ARG A 125 -11.08 4.83 -7.56
C ARG A 125 -10.34 5.87 -8.40
N GLY A 126 -9.60 5.44 -9.42
CA GLY A 126 -8.74 6.33 -10.22
C GLY A 126 -7.67 7.02 -9.37
N SER A 127 -7.21 6.37 -8.30
CA SER A 127 -6.23 6.91 -7.36
C SER A 127 -4.93 6.11 -7.39
N THR A 128 -3.82 6.84 -7.31
CA THR A 128 -2.47 6.30 -7.29
C THR A 128 -1.64 7.08 -6.27
N THR A 129 -0.79 6.38 -5.51
CA THR A 129 0.20 7.00 -4.63
C THR A 129 1.54 6.28 -4.75
N VAL A 130 2.62 6.97 -4.37
CA VAL A 130 3.97 6.42 -4.28
C VAL A 130 4.38 6.33 -2.82
N LEU A 131 4.89 5.17 -2.41
CA LEU A 131 5.40 4.90 -1.07
C LEU A 131 6.88 4.51 -1.19
N GLY A 132 7.77 5.42 -0.80
CA GLY A 132 9.19 5.10 -0.70
C GLY A 132 9.51 4.22 0.51
N ILE A 133 10.78 3.84 0.63
CA ILE A 133 11.26 2.98 1.73
C ILE A 133 10.95 3.56 3.11
N ARG A 134 11.02 4.88 3.29
CA ARG A 134 10.71 5.50 4.60
C ARG A 134 9.24 5.33 4.93
N SER A 135 8.36 5.66 4.01
CA SER A 135 6.93 5.46 4.17
C SER A 135 6.56 4.00 4.45
N LEU A 136 7.21 3.06 3.76
CA LEU A 136 6.98 1.63 3.95
C LEU A 136 7.47 1.14 5.32
N ARG A 137 8.59 1.67 5.83
CA ARG A 137 9.10 1.35 7.18
C ARG A 137 8.17 1.90 8.27
N ASP A 138 7.64 3.11 8.08
CA ASP A 138 6.66 3.70 9.01
C ASP A 138 5.35 2.92 9.00
N LEU A 139 4.86 2.51 7.82
CA LEU A 139 3.73 1.61 7.71
C LEU A 139 3.98 0.28 8.41
N ALA A 140 5.18 -0.31 8.27
CA ALA A 140 5.55 -1.56 8.93
C ALA A 140 5.52 -1.48 10.47
N ALA A 141 5.68 -0.27 11.04
CA ALA A 141 5.62 -0.03 12.47
C ALA A 141 4.18 0.01 13.03
N VAL A 142 3.16 0.13 12.18
CA VAL A 142 1.76 0.21 12.59
C VAL A 142 1.29 -1.10 13.22
N LYS A 143 0.92 -1.03 14.51
CA LYS A 143 0.44 -2.18 15.29
C LYS A 143 -1.07 -2.39 15.20
N ASP A 144 -1.83 -1.32 15.00
CA ASP A 144 -3.29 -1.36 14.92
C ASP A 144 -3.78 -0.69 13.62
N THR A 145 -4.04 -1.51 12.61
CA THR A 145 -4.57 -1.04 11.33
C THR A 145 -6.01 -0.53 11.43
N PHE A 146 -6.70 -0.70 12.56
CA PHE A 146 -8.00 -0.07 12.79
C PHE A 146 -7.91 1.46 12.81
N ALA A 147 -6.73 2.02 13.10
CA ALA A 147 -6.46 3.46 13.01
C ALA A 147 -6.82 4.03 11.61
N PHE A 148 -6.68 3.21 10.56
CA PHE A 148 -6.98 3.58 9.18
C PHE A 148 -8.47 3.57 8.83
N SER A 149 -9.33 3.05 9.71
CA SER A 149 -10.79 3.05 9.48
C SER A 149 -11.38 4.45 9.33
N VAL A 150 -10.69 5.48 9.83
CA VAL A 150 -11.08 6.89 9.67
C VAL A 150 -11.03 7.36 8.21
N TRP A 151 -10.17 6.76 7.39
CA TRP A 151 -10.04 7.07 5.96
C TRP A 151 -11.27 6.66 5.14
N PHE A 152 -12.22 5.93 5.74
CA PHE A 152 -13.49 5.57 5.11
C PHE A 152 -14.65 6.41 5.65
N ARG A 153 -14.36 7.52 6.34
CA ARG A 153 -15.35 8.46 6.88
C ARG A 153 -15.06 9.86 6.36
N THR A 154 -16.11 10.65 6.14
CA THR A 154 -15.99 12.09 5.83
C THR A 154 -15.20 12.79 6.96
N PRO A 155 -14.26 13.70 6.65
CA PRO A 155 -13.89 14.24 5.33
C PRO A 155 -12.78 13.48 4.58
N PHE A 156 -12.29 12.34 5.08
CA PHE A 156 -11.10 11.64 4.56
C PHE A 156 -11.41 10.55 3.53
N GLY A 157 -12.65 10.06 3.55
CA GLY A 157 -13.16 9.11 2.57
C GLY A 157 -13.30 9.70 1.17
N PRO A 158 -13.47 8.82 0.16
CA PRO A 158 -13.67 9.27 -1.21
C PRO A 158 -14.87 10.22 -1.26
N GLU A 159 -14.69 11.37 -1.93
CA GLU A 159 -15.84 12.17 -2.33
C GLU A 159 -16.61 11.36 -3.37
N ASP A 160 -17.73 10.77 -2.96
CA ASP A 160 -18.70 10.24 -3.91
C ASP A 160 -19.22 11.43 -4.71
N THR A 161 -18.61 11.70 -5.86
CA THR A 161 -19.25 12.54 -6.85
C THR A 161 -20.54 11.81 -7.21
N PRO A 162 -21.73 12.42 -7.01
CA PRO A 162 -22.95 11.77 -7.42
C PRO A 162 -22.83 11.46 -8.90
N VAL A 163 -22.83 10.18 -9.27
CA VAL A 163 -23.10 9.81 -10.65
C VAL A 163 -24.50 10.36 -10.95
N GLU A 164 -24.58 11.40 -11.77
CA GLU A 164 -25.85 11.82 -12.35
C GLU A 164 -26.44 10.60 -13.04
N GLY A 165 -27.45 10.00 -12.41
CA GLY A 165 -28.29 9.00 -13.06
C GLY A 165 -28.93 9.62 -14.29
N PRO A 166 -29.28 8.81 -15.31
CA PRO A 166 -29.88 9.36 -16.52
C PRO A 166 -31.17 10.09 -16.16
N LEU A 167 -31.26 11.36 -16.57
CA LEU A 167 -32.49 12.16 -16.58
C LEU A 167 -33.56 11.54 -17.49
#